data_AF-A0ABC9WEM3-F1
#
_entry.id   AF-A0ABC9WEM3-F1
#
_cell.length_a   1.000
_cell.length_b   1.000
_cell.length_c   1.000
_cell.angle_alpha   90.00
_cell.angle_beta   90.00
_cell.angle_gamma   90.00
#
_symmetry.space_group_name_H-M   'P 1'
#
loop_
_entity.id
_entity.type
_entity.pdbx_description
1 polymer ?
#
loop_
_entity_poly.entity_id
_entity_poly.type
_entity_poly.pdbx_seq_one_letter_code
_entity_poly.pdbx_strand_id
1 'polypeptide(L)'
;MVANALWGWLQQWKRSNWQCRGKPIWAAPLWQDIAAWLEKLVVKARHVDAHVPKSWAAEEHQNDQQVDQAAKIEVAQVDLDWQYKGELFIARWAHDTSGHQGREGTYRWARGRGMDLTMDAISQINHECETCAAIKQAKRVKPFW
;
A
#
# COMPACT_ATOMS: atom_id res chain seq x y z
N MET A 1 17.45 15.19 -7.47
CA MET A 1 17.63 15.27 -6.00
C MET A 1 18.46 14.11 -5.46
N VAL A 2 18.13 12.85 -5.79
CA VAL A 2 18.86 11.66 -5.32
C VAL A 2 20.32 11.60 -5.78
N ALA A 3 20.60 11.83 -7.07
CA ALA A 3 21.98 11.79 -7.59
C ALA A 3 22.91 12.80 -6.89
N ASN A 4 22.44 14.03 -6.66
CA ASN A 4 23.20 15.05 -5.92
C ASN A 4 23.43 14.66 -4.46
N ALA A 5 22.43 14.05 -3.83
CA ALA A 5 22.55 13.57 -2.47
C ALA A 5 23.59 12.45 -2.36
N LEU A 6 23.55 11.47 -3.26
CA LEU A 6 24.51 10.36 -3.32
C LEU A 6 25.93 10.82 -3.65
N TRP A 7 26.08 11.76 -4.58
CA TRP A 7 27.39 12.21 -5.05
C TRP A 7 28.07 13.20 -4.11
N GLY A 8 27.31 14.12 -3.50
CA GLY A 8 27.88 15.28 -2.79
C GLY A 8 27.45 15.45 -1.34
N TRP A 9 26.21 15.09 -0.99
CA TRP A 9 25.66 15.49 0.32
C TRP A 9 25.72 14.40 1.38
N LEU A 10 25.74 13.13 1.00
CA LEU A 10 25.66 12.00 1.93
C LEU A 10 26.79 12.04 2.99
N GLN A 11 28.02 12.33 2.56
CA GLN A 11 29.16 12.50 3.46
C GLN A 11 29.03 13.72 4.37
N GLN A 12 28.48 14.82 3.85
CA GLN A 12 28.25 16.04 4.63
C GLN A 12 27.15 15.83 5.67
N TRP A 13 26.06 15.17 5.32
CA TRP A 13 24.98 14.84 6.24
C TRP A 13 25.44 13.88 7.32
N LYS A 14 26.24 12.86 6.99
CA LYS A 14 26.83 11.96 8.00
C LYS A 14 27.67 12.73 9.03
N ARG A 15 28.49 13.69 8.59
CA ARG A 15 29.29 14.54 9.49
C ARG A 15 28.46 15.48 10.34
N SER A 16 27.33 15.96 9.83
CA SER A 16 26.40 16.82 10.57
C SER A 16 25.39 16.03 11.40
N ASN A 17 25.65 14.75 11.70
CA ASN A 17 24.73 13.85 12.39
C ASN A 17 23.31 13.85 11.80
N TRP A 18 23.23 13.87 10.47
CA TRP A 18 21.98 13.86 9.69
C TRP A 18 21.08 15.07 9.96
N GLN A 19 21.68 16.20 10.36
CA GLN A 19 20.97 17.46 10.60
C GLN A 19 21.42 18.57 9.65
N CYS A 20 20.47 19.44 9.32
CA CYS A 20 20.71 20.72 8.65
C CYS A 20 20.10 21.82 9.51
N ARG A 21 20.93 22.78 9.95
CA ARG A 21 20.51 23.90 10.82
C ARG A 21 19.79 23.44 12.10
N GLY A 22 20.27 22.34 12.71
CA GLY A 22 19.72 21.79 13.95
C GLY A 22 18.41 21.01 13.80
N LYS A 23 17.93 20.79 12.57
CA LYS A 23 16.77 19.92 12.29
C LYS A 23 17.22 18.67 11.53
N PRO A 24 16.60 17.51 11.75
CA PRO A 24 16.88 16.33 10.95
C PRO A 24 16.61 16.61 9.47
N ILE A 25 17.45 16.07 8.59
CA ILE A 25 17.19 16.13 7.15
C ILE A 25 15.92 15.34 6.80
N TRP A 26 15.24 15.74 5.72
CA TRP A 26 14.05 15.03 5.27
C TRP A 26 14.38 13.56 4.96
N ALA A 27 13.54 12.64 5.46
CA ALA A 27 13.74 11.20 5.38
C ALA A 27 15.12 10.72 5.89
N ALA A 28 15.67 11.34 6.95
CA ALA A 28 16.96 10.95 7.54
C ALA A 28 17.14 9.43 7.77
N PRO A 29 16.14 8.67 8.26
CA PRO A 29 16.29 7.21 8.42
C PRO A 29 16.57 6.49 7.09
N LEU A 30 15.85 6.83 6.02
CA LEU A 30 16.07 6.21 4.70
C LEU A 30 17.47 6.53 4.15
N TRP A 31 17.95 7.75 4.35
CA TRP A 31 19.30 8.13 3.94
C TRP A 31 20.40 7.43 4.76
N GLN A 32 20.16 7.19 6.05
CA GLN A 32 21.06 6.40 6.91
C GLN A 32 21.16 4.96 6.43
N ASP A 33 20.02 4.33 6.12
CA ASP A 33 19.97 2.98 5.58
C ASP A 33 20.72 2.90 4.25
N ILE A 34 20.40 3.80 3.30
CA ILE A 34 21.09 3.88 2.01
C ILE A 34 22.60 4.03 2.21
N ALA A 35 23.04 4.90 3.12
CA ALA A 35 24.47 5.08 3.40
C ALA A 35 25.13 3.81 3.93
N ALA A 36 24.48 3.09 4.84
CA ALA A 36 25.00 1.83 5.38
C ALA A 36 25.10 0.72 4.32
N TRP A 37 24.18 0.71 3.35
CA TRP A 37 24.24 -0.20 2.21
C TRP A 37 25.35 0.17 1.23
N LEU A 38 25.51 1.46 0.92
CA LEU A 38 26.54 1.95 -0.01
C LEU A 38 27.97 1.78 0.53
N GLU A 39 28.18 1.77 1.85
CA GLU A 39 29.50 1.46 2.44
C GLU A 39 30.01 0.06 2.08
N LYS A 40 29.11 -0.85 1.71
CA LYS A 40 29.43 -2.24 1.37
C LYS A 40 29.46 -2.51 -0.13
N LEU A 41 29.17 -1.50 -0.97
CA LEU A 41 28.98 -1.67 -2.41
C LEU A 41 29.81 -0.65 -3.19
N VAL A 42 30.45 -1.10 -4.27
CA VAL A 42 31.04 -0.19 -5.25
C VAL A 42 29.95 0.23 -6.23
N VAL A 43 29.41 1.44 -6.05
CA VAL A 43 28.30 1.95 -6.87
C VAL A 43 28.79 3.01 -7.84
N LYS A 44 28.34 2.91 -9.10
CA LYS A 44 28.47 3.97 -10.09
C LYS A 44 27.10 4.62 -10.26
N ALA A 45 26.97 5.87 -9.86
CA ALA A 45 25.76 6.65 -10.07
C ALA A 45 25.85 7.42 -11.39
N ARG A 46 24.78 7.37 -12.20
CA ARG A 46 24.60 8.18 -13.39
C ARG A 46 23.24 8.86 -13.33
N HIS A 47 23.15 10.06 -13.87
CA HIS A 47 21.88 10.72 -14.07
C HIS A 47 21.49 10.54 -15.53
N VAL A 48 20.32 9.94 -15.75
CA VAL A 48 19.70 9.80 -17.07
C VAL A 48 18.62 10.87 -17.18
N ASP A 49 18.60 11.59 -18.29
CA ASP A 49 17.52 12.52 -18.59
C ASP A 49 16.25 11.75 -18.97
N ALA A 50 15.15 12.07 -18.30
CA ALA A 50 13.86 11.43 -18.50
C ALA A 50 13.16 11.88 -19.80
N HIS A 51 13.58 12.99 -20.41
CA HIS A 51 12.89 13.59 -21.56
C HIS A 51 13.52 13.27 -22.93
N VAL A 52 14.34 12.22 -23.01
CA VAL A 52 14.94 11.80 -24.29
C VAL A 52 13.89 11.09 -25.16
N PRO A 53 13.71 11.47 -26.44
CA PRO A 53 12.82 10.76 -27.35
C PRO A 53 13.24 9.29 -27.49
N LYS A 54 12.26 8.37 -27.54
CA LYS A 54 12.50 6.91 -27.64
C LYS A 54 13.42 6.51 -28.80
N SER A 55 13.46 7.28 -29.89
CA SER A 55 14.33 7.04 -31.05
C SER A 55 15.83 7.28 -30.78
N TRP A 56 16.17 7.93 -29.67
CA TRP A 56 17.53 8.21 -29.21
C TRP A 56 17.85 7.55 -27.86
N ALA A 57 16.97 6.67 -27.37
CA ALA A 57 17.11 6.04 -26.07
C ALA A 57 18.24 5.00 -26.08
N ALA A 58 19.29 5.26 -25.30
CA ALA A 58 20.29 4.26 -24.94
C ALA A 58 19.70 3.18 -24.02
N GLU A 59 20.41 2.08 -23.82
CA GLU A 59 20.04 0.99 -22.91
C GLU A 59 19.70 1.49 -21.50
N GLU A 60 20.46 2.47 -20.98
CA GLU A 60 20.20 3.12 -19.69
C GLU A 60 18.78 3.74 -19.61
N HIS A 61 18.30 4.35 -20.69
CA HIS A 61 16.95 4.94 -20.73
C HIS A 61 15.85 3.89 -20.84
N GLN A 62 16.12 2.76 -21.50
CA GLN A 62 15.17 1.63 -21.54
C GLN A 62 15.02 0.99 -20.15
N ASN A 63 16.11 0.84 -19.41
CA ASN A 63 16.10 0.31 -18.05
C ASN A 63 15.35 1.25 -17.10
N ASP A 64 15.58 2.56 -17.20
CA ASP A 64 14.86 3.55 -16.39
C ASP A 64 13.35 3.54 -16.68
N GLN A 65 12.93 3.39 -17.96
CA GLN A 65 11.52 3.24 -18.30
C GLN A 65 10.90 1.97 -17.71
N GLN A 66 11.64 0.85 -17.69
CA GLN A 66 11.15 -0.40 -17.08
C GLN A 66 10.97 -0.23 -15.56
N VAL A 67 11.92 0.40 -14.88
CA VAL A 67 11.83 0.66 -13.44
C VAL A 67 10.70 1.63 -13.11
N ASP A 68 10.48 2.67 -13.93
CA ASP A 68 9.34 3.58 -13.79
C ASP A 68 7.99 2.85 -13.96
N GLN A 69 7.89 1.96 -14.94
CA GLN A 69 6.69 1.12 -15.12
C GLN A 69 6.46 0.19 -13.93
N ALA A 70 7.49 -0.49 -13.45
CA ALA A 70 7.40 -1.37 -12.29
C ALA A 70 6.98 -0.59 -11.03
N ALA A 71 7.57 0.57 -10.79
CA ALA A 71 7.20 1.44 -9.67
C ALA A 71 5.74 1.89 -9.74
N LYS A 72 5.26 2.26 -10.93
CA LYS A 72 3.85 2.63 -11.14
C LYS A 72 2.89 1.46 -10.87
N ILE A 73 3.26 0.24 -11.26
CA ILE A 73 2.47 -0.95 -10.99
C ILE A 73 2.42 -1.23 -9.49
N GLU A 74 3.54 -1.14 -8.78
CA GLU A 74 3.54 -1.34 -7.33
C GLU A 74 2.71 -0.28 -6.60
N VAL A 75 2.83 1.00 -6.97
CA VAL A 75 1.98 2.07 -6.41
C VAL A 75 0.51 1.80 -6.66
N ALA A 76 0.14 1.43 -7.90
CA ALA A 76 -1.24 1.08 -8.22
C ALA A 76 -1.73 -0.13 -7.40
N GLN A 77 -0.87 -1.12 -7.14
CA GLN A 77 -1.20 -2.28 -6.32
C GLN A 77 -1.41 -1.92 -4.84
N VAL A 78 -0.59 -1.01 -4.29
CA VAL A 78 -0.75 -0.48 -2.93
C VAL A 78 -2.03 0.35 -2.80
N ASP A 79 -2.33 1.18 -3.81
CA ASP A 79 -3.58 1.96 -3.85
C ASP A 79 -4.81 1.03 -3.91
N LEU A 80 -4.75 -0.04 -4.70
CA LEU A 80 -5.80 -1.06 -4.75
C LEU A 80 -5.95 -1.81 -3.42
N ASP A 81 -4.86 -2.18 -2.75
CA ASP A 81 -4.90 -2.79 -1.41
C ASP A 81 -5.53 -1.84 -0.39
N TRP A 82 -5.20 -0.55 -0.44
CA TRP A 82 -5.80 0.45 0.43
C TRP A 82 -7.30 0.63 0.17
N GLN A 83 -7.72 0.69 -1.10
CA GLN A 83 -9.13 0.76 -1.48
C GLN A 83 -9.89 -0.48 -0.99
N TYR A 84 -9.34 -1.67 -1.22
CA TYR A 84 -9.94 -2.92 -0.77
C TYR A 84 -10.06 -3.01 0.75
N LYS A 85 -9.04 -2.55 1.50
CA LYS A 85 -9.10 -2.44 2.97
C LYS A 85 -10.16 -1.44 3.43
N GLY A 86 -10.28 -0.31 2.75
CA GLY A 86 -11.34 0.68 3.00
C GLY A 86 -12.73 0.09 2.75
N GLU A 87 -12.89 -0.66 1.66
CA GLU A 87 -14.14 -1.33 1.33
C GLU A 87 -14.52 -2.39 2.36
N LEU A 88 -13.58 -3.24 2.80
CA LEU A 88 -13.81 -4.21 3.87
C LEU A 88 -14.25 -3.55 5.18
N PHE A 89 -13.69 -2.38 5.51
CA PHE A 89 -14.09 -1.62 6.68
C PHE A 89 -15.56 -1.18 6.59
N ILE A 90 -15.97 -0.61 5.45
CA ILE A 90 -17.37 -0.20 5.23
C ILE A 90 -18.29 -1.41 5.16
N ALA A 91 -17.85 -2.52 4.57
CA ALA A 91 -18.61 -3.77 4.54
C ALA A 91 -18.82 -4.36 5.94
N ARG A 92 -17.81 -4.32 6.82
CA ARG A 92 -17.94 -4.70 8.24
C ARG A 92 -18.97 -3.84 8.94
N TRP A 93 -18.86 -2.53 8.79
CA TRP A 93 -19.81 -1.59 9.39
C TRP A 93 -21.24 -1.82 8.90
N ALA A 94 -21.44 -2.00 7.60
CA ALA A 94 -22.75 -2.30 7.02
C ALA A 94 -23.30 -3.64 7.51
N HIS A 95 -22.45 -4.67 7.63
CA HIS A 95 -22.82 -5.99 8.14
C HIS A 95 -23.34 -5.91 9.59
N ASP A 96 -22.58 -5.26 10.47
CA ASP A 96 -22.91 -5.12 11.89
C ASP A 96 -24.18 -4.25 12.06
N THR A 97 -24.27 -3.13 11.34
CA THR A 97 -25.43 -2.21 11.41
C THR A 97 -26.69 -2.82 10.80
N SER A 98 -26.57 -3.70 9.82
CA SER A 98 -27.72 -4.45 9.27
C SER A 98 -28.24 -5.52 10.23
N GLY A 99 -27.52 -5.83 11.32
CA GLY A 99 -27.89 -6.84 12.30
C GLY A 99 -27.53 -8.25 11.85
N HIS A 100 -26.36 -8.44 11.25
CA HIS A 100 -25.84 -9.75 10.86
C HIS A 100 -26.79 -10.55 9.93
N GLN A 101 -27.49 -9.88 9.02
CA GLN A 101 -28.51 -10.49 8.13
C GLN A 101 -27.92 -11.39 7.01
N GLY A 102 -26.63 -11.72 7.09
CA GLY A 102 -25.94 -12.45 6.04
C GLY A 102 -25.61 -11.60 4.82
N ARG A 103 -25.08 -12.25 3.78
CA ARG A 103 -24.57 -11.59 2.57
C ARG A 103 -25.63 -10.74 1.86
N GLU A 104 -26.75 -11.35 1.50
CA GLU A 104 -27.84 -10.68 0.76
C GLU A 104 -28.53 -9.58 1.57
N GLY A 105 -28.63 -9.76 2.89
CA GLY A 105 -29.20 -8.75 3.78
C GLY A 105 -28.30 -7.52 3.87
N THR A 106 -27.01 -7.73 4.08
CA THR A 106 -25.99 -6.67 4.12
C THR A 106 -25.93 -5.92 2.79
N TYR A 107 -25.94 -6.62 1.65
CA TYR A 107 -25.94 -6.00 0.32
C TYR A 107 -27.17 -5.12 0.09
N ARG A 108 -28.38 -5.62 0.37
CA ARG A 108 -29.61 -4.82 0.22
C ARG A 108 -29.63 -3.62 1.16
N TRP A 109 -29.15 -3.77 2.39
CA TRP A 109 -29.07 -2.68 3.35
C TRP A 109 -28.11 -1.56 2.90
N ALA A 110 -26.94 -1.95 2.37
CA ALA A 110 -25.94 -1.02 1.85
C ALA A 110 -26.43 -0.28 0.60
N ARG A 111 -26.98 -1.03 -0.36
CA ARG A 111 -27.54 -0.46 -1.60
C ARG A 111 -28.69 0.49 -1.33
N GLY A 112 -29.55 0.19 -0.36
CA GLY A 112 -30.63 1.09 0.08
C GLY A 112 -30.15 2.41 0.68
N ARG A 113 -28.85 2.52 1.00
CA ARG A 113 -28.19 3.72 1.54
C ARG A 113 -27.18 4.35 0.58
N GLY A 114 -27.15 3.87 -0.67
CA GLY A 114 -26.22 4.39 -1.68
C GLY A 114 -24.76 4.02 -1.47
N MET A 115 -24.47 3.03 -0.61
CA MET A 115 -23.12 2.49 -0.48
C MET A 115 -22.92 1.40 -1.52
N ASP A 116 -21.95 1.61 -2.41
CA ASP A 116 -21.53 0.60 -3.38
C ASP A 116 -20.47 -0.28 -2.73
N LEU A 117 -20.87 -1.51 -2.43
CA LEU A 117 -20.02 -2.54 -1.83
C LEU A 117 -20.06 -3.78 -2.71
N THR A 118 -18.90 -4.35 -2.98
CA THR A 118 -18.77 -5.60 -3.71
C THR A 118 -19.32 -6.74 -2.88
N MET A 119 -19.88 -7.72 -3.60
CA MET A 119 -20.38 -8.95 -2.98
C MET A 119 -19.27 -9.76 -2.33
N ASP A 120 -18.03 -9.62 -2.80
CA ASP A 120 -16.87 -10.35 -2.26
C ASP A 120 -16.45 -9.78 -0.91
N ALA A 121 -16.32 -8.46 -0.78
CA ALA A 121 -16.04 -7.81 0.49
C ALA A 121 -17.10 -8.18 1.55
N ILE A 122 -18.39 -8.13 1.18
CA ILE A 122 -19.48 -8.52 2.07
C ILE A 122 -19.39 -10.02 2.43
N SER A 123 -19.08 -10.90 1.47
CA SER A 123 -18.97 -12.35 1.71
C SER A 123 -17.86 -12.67 2.70
N GLN A 124 -16.71 -12.02 2.54
CA GLN A 124 -15.56 -12.20 3.42
C GLN A 124 -15.87 -11.75 4.84
N ILE A 125 -16.44 -10.55 5.01
CA ILE A 125 -16.85 -10.05 6.33
C ILE A 125 -17.82 -11.01 7.02
N ASN A 126 -18.81 -11.53 6.28
CA ASN A 126 -19.76 -12.51 6.81
C ASN A 126 -19.07 -13.83 7.21
N HIS A 127 -18.07 -14.28 6.46
CA HIS A 127 -17.32 -15.49 6.76
C HIS A 127 -16.45 -15.32 8.01
N GLU A 128 -15.80 -14.17 8.15
CA GLU A 128 -14.93 -13.82 9.27
C GLU A 128 -15.70 -13.36 10.53
N CYS A 129 -17.03 -13.22 10.47
CA CYS A 129 -17.82 -12.74 11.61
C CYS A 129 -18.04 -13.85 12.65
N GLU A 130 -17.42 -13.69 13.82
CA GLU A 130 -17.59 -14.60 14.96
C GLU A 130 -19.03 -14.69 15.46
N THR A 131 -19.75 -13.56 15.51
CA THR A 131 -21.18 -13.52 15.90
C THR A 131 -22.02 -14.37 14.95
N CYS A 132 -21.82 -14.26 13.64
CA CYS A 132 -22.50 -15.09 12.66
C CYS A 132 -22.14 -16.57 12.82
N ALA A 133 -20.87 -16.88 13.09
CA ALA A 133 -20.42 -18.24 13.35
C ALA A 133 -21.11 -18.83 14.60
N ALA A 134 -21.17 -18.08 15.70
CA ALA A 134 -21.83 -18.48 16.94
C ALA A 134 -23.34 -18.68 16.75
N ILE A 135 -24.03 -17.77 16.04
CA ILE A 135 -25.45 -17.92 15.69
C ILE A 135 -25.67 -19.20 14.86
N LYS A 136 -24.79 -19.48 13.89
CA LYS A 136 -24.87 -20.68 13.05
C LYS A 136 -24.66 -21.97 13.88
N GLN A 137 -23.72 -21.96 14.82
CA GLN A 137 -23.50 -23.07 15.74
C GLN A 137 -24.71 -23.29 16.65
N ALA A 138 -25.23 -22.24 17.29
CA ALA A 138 -26.39 -22.34 18.18
C ALA A 138 -27.64 -22.89 17.48
N LYS A 139 -27.86 -22.53 16.21
CA LYS A 139 -28.95 -23.09 15.39
C LYS A 139 -28.77 -24.58 15.08
N ARG A 140 -27.53 -25.07 15.00
CA ARG A 140 -27.21 -26.48 14.72
C ARG A 140 -27.36 -27.38 15.95
N VAL A 141 -27.31 -26.80 17.15
CA VAL A 141 -27.34 -27.53 18.44
C VAL A 141 -28.74 -27.60 19.06
N LYS A 142 -29.80 -27.07 18.39
CA LYS A 142 -31.17 -27.19 18.92
C LYS A 142 -31.52 -28.66 19.21
N PRO A 143 -31.89 -29.01 20.46
CA PRO A 143 -32.29 -30.37 20.77
C PRO A 143 -33.68 -30.64 20.21
N PHE A 144 -33.86 -31.81 19.61
CA PHE A 144 -35.17 -32.37 19.28
C PHE A 144 -35.90 -32.64 20.60
N TRP A 145 -36.80 -31.73 20.98
CA TRP A 145 -37.87 -31.99 21.93
C TRP A 145 -39.18 -31.48 21.32
#